data_AF-A0A841YSN7-F1
#
_entry.id   AF-A0A841YSN7-F1
#
_cell.length_a   1.000
_cell.length_b   1.000
_cell.length_c   1.000
_cell.angle_alpha   90.00
_cell.angle_beta   90.00
_cell.angle_gamma   90.00
#
_symmetry.space_group_name_H-M   'P 1'
#
loop_
_entity.id
_entity.type
_entity.pdbx_description
1 polymer ?
#
loop_
_entity_poly.entity_id
_entity_poly.type
_entity_poly.pdbx_seq_one_letter_code
_entity_poly.pdbx_strand_id
1 'polypeptide(L)'
;MTYQKEEIIAKAQALKAALQATEAVEFYRAAEAKINTNQKVAAKVGDIKKLQKEAVNLEHYQKFGAVKQTEDGIDALTAEIDHLPIVQEFRRSQEEANDLLQAITHEISYKVTSQLQK
;
A
#
# COMPACT_ATOMS: atom_id res chain seq x y z
N MET A 1 3.85 27.10 28.01
CA MET A 1 2.82 26.08 28.24
C MET A 1 3.39 24.74 27.79
N THR A 2 3.49 23.77 28.70
CA THR A 2 3.98 22.42 28.37
C THR A 2 2.76 21.58 27.99
N TYR A 3 2.77 21.00 26.78
CA TYR A 3 1.72 20.07 26.37
C TYR A 3 1.93 18.72 27.04
N GLN A 4 0.85 18.13 27.56
CA GLN A 4 0.86 16.76 28.05
C GLN A 4 0.74 15.76 26.90
N LYS A 5 1.22 14.53 27.12
CA LYS A 5 1.21 13.45 26.12
C LYS A 5 -0.21 13.21 25.57
N GLU A 6 -1.20 13.27 26.44
CA GLU A 6 -2.62 13.06 26.11
C GLU A 6 -3.14 14.12 25.13
N GLU A 7 -2.69 15.37 25.27
CA GLU A 7 -3.08 16.48 24.38
C GLU A 7 -2.48 16.32 22.97
N ILE A 8 -1.26 15.82 22.89
CA ILE A 8 -0.61 15.51 21.60
C ILE A 8 -1.33 14.35 20.90
N ILE A 9 -1.71 13.31 21.65
CA ILE A 9 -2.50 12.20 21.12
C ILE A 9 -3.86 12.68 20.62
N ALA A 10 -4.54 13.56 21.36
CA ALA A 10 -5.83 14.14 20.94
C ALA A 10 -5.69 14.94 19.63
N LYS A 11 -4.62 15.73 19.49
CA LYS A 11 -4.31 16.45 18.24
C LYS A 11 -4.03 15.50 17.07
N ALA A 12 -3.32 14.40 17.31
CA ALA A 12 -3.08 13.37 16.29
C ALA A 12 -4.39 12.69 15.84
N GLN A 13 -5.31 12.43 16.77
CA GLN A 13 -6.64 11.90 16.44
C GLN A 13 -7.47 12.89 15.61
N ALA A 14 -7.44 14.18 15.95
CA ALA A 14 -8.10 15.21 15.15
C ALA A 14 -7.49 15.31 13.73
N LEU A 15 -6.16 15.24 13.61
CA LEU A 15 -5.47 15.19 12.33
C LEU A 15 -5.87 13.96 11.51
N LYS A 16 -5.97 12.78 12.13
CA LYS A 16 -6.48 11.57 11.48
C LYS A 16 -7.87 11.79 10.91
N ALA A 17 -8.79 12.35 11.69
CA ALA A 17 -10.15 12.60 11.23
C ALA A 17 -10.20 13.58 10.05
N ALA A 18 -9.37 14.65 10.10
CA ALA A 18 -9.24 15.59 8.98
C ALA A 18 -8.67 14.91 7.73
N LEU A 19 -7.63 14.07 7.88
CA LEU A 19 -7.03 13.31 6.78
C LEU A 19 -8.03 12.38 6.11
N GLN A 20 -8.89 11.73 6.89
CA GLN A 20 -9.95 10.88 6.37
C GLN A 20 -10.98 11.64 5.52
N ALA A 21 -11.03 12.97 5.59
CA ALA A 21 -11.91 13.81 4.76
C ALA A 21 -11.16 14.48 3.59
N THR A 22 -9.91 14.09 3.32
CA THR A 22 -9.15 14.63 2.18
C THR A 22 -9.46 13.87 0.90
N GLU A 23 -9.41 14.57 -0.23
CA GLU A 23 -9.64 14.00 -1.56
C GLU A 23 -8.74 12.79 -1.84
N ALA A 24 -7.45 12.85 -1.46
CA ALA A 24 -6.52 11.74 -1.65
C ALA A 24 -6.97 10.46 -0.90
N VAL A 25 -7.45 10.60 0.34
CA VAL A 25 -7.93 9.45 1.14
C VAL A 25 -9.30 8.97 0.68
N GLU A 26 -10.17 9.87 0.20
CA GLU A 26 -11.44 9.50 -0.45
C GLU A 26 -11.21 8.74 -1.76
N PHE A 27 -10.29 9.22 -2.60
CA PHE A 27 -9.90 8.58 -3.84
C PHE A 27 -9.32 7.19 -3.60
N TYR A 28 -8.41 7.05 -2.62
CA TYR A 28 -7.88 5.75 -2.18
C TYR A 28 -8.99 4.78 -1.76
N ARG A 29 -9.91 5.21 -0.88
CA ARG A 29 -11.02 4.34 -0.42
C ARG A 29 -11.95 3.92 -1.54
N ALA A 30 -12.23 4.82 -2.49
CA ALA A 30 -13.06 4.50 -3.64
C ALA A 30 -12.39 3.47 -4.56
N ALA A 31 -11.09 3.64 -4.86
CA ALA A 31 -10.32 2.69 -5.65
C ALA A 31 -10.17 1.33 -4.94
N GLU A 32 -9.96 1.34 -3.62
CA GLU A 32 -9.91 0.15 -2.76
C GLU A 32 -11.23 -0.64 -2.80
N ALA A 33 -12.38 0.04 -2.70
CA ALA A 33 -13.68 -0.62 -2.78
C ALA A 33 -13.91 -1.28 -4.16
N LYS A 34 -13.49 -0.62 -5.24
CA LYS A 34 -13.58 -1.17 -6.60
C LYS A 34 -12.69 -2.40 -6.77
N ILE A 35 -11.43 -2.35 -6.33
CA ILE A 35 -10.50 -3.49 -6.52
C ILE A 35 -10.91 -4.69 -5.67
N ASN A 36 -11.38 -4.47 -4.43
CA ASN A 36 -11.80 -5.55 -3.53
C ASN A 36 -13.04 -6.31 -4.02
N THR A 37 -13.90 -5.67 -4.81
CA THR A 37 -15.09 -6.28 -5.39
C THR A 37 -14.85 -6.86 -6.78
N ASN A 38 -13.66 -6.67 -7.36
CA ASN A 38 -13.35 -7.12 -8.71
C ASN A 38 -12.97 -8.62 -8.74
N GLN A 39 -13.90 -9.44 -9.24
CA GLN A 39 -13.72 -10.88 -9.33
C GLN A 39 -12.52 -11.31 -10.21
N LYS A 40 -12.21 -10.56 -11.28
CA LYS A 40 -11.07 -10.88 -12.16
C LYS A 40 -9.75 -10.69 -11.44
N VAL A 41 -9.60 -9.59 -10.71
CA VAL A 41 -8.41 -9.33 -9.87
C VAL A 41 -8.31 -10.39 -8.77
N ALA A 42 -9.41 -10.65 -8.06
CA ALA A 42 -9.44 -11.65 -6.98
C ALA A 42 -9.05 -13.05 -7.45
N ALA A 43 -9.53 -13.49 -8.63
CA ALA A 43 -9.17 -14.77 -9.22
C ALA A 43 -7.68 -14.85 -9.53
N LYS A 44 -7.11 -13.85 -10.21
CA LYS A 44 -5.69 -13.83 -10.57
C LYS A 44 -4.77 -13.76 -9.35
N VAL A 45 -5.13 -12.98 -8.33
CA VAL A 45 -4.41 -12.97 -7.04
C VAL A 45 -4.48 -14.33 -6.36
N GLY A 46 -5.63 -15.02 -6.45
CA GLY A 46 -5.77 -16.39 -5.98
C GLY A 46 -4.81 -17.36 -6.67
N ASP A 47 -4.63 -17.24 -7.99
CA ASP A 47 -3.71 -18.08 -8.75
C ASP A 47 -2.24 -17.76 -8.44
N ILE A 48 -1.88 -16.48 -8.29
CA ILE A 48 -0.54 -16.06 -7.82
C ILE A 48 -0.23 -16.71 -6.47
N LYS A 49 -1.15 -16.68 -5.51
CA LYS A 49 -0.94 -17.29 -4.18
C LYS A 49 -0.72 -18.80 -4.25
N LYS A 50 -1.40 -19.50 -5.18
CA LYS A 50 -1.18 -20.93 -5.40
C LYS A 50 0.23 -21.19 -5.93
N LEU A 51 0.66 -20.43 -6.94
CA LEU A 51 2.01 -20.54 -7.51
C LEU A 51 3.08 -20.20 -6.47
N GLN A 52 2.88 -19.16 -5.64
CA GLN A 52 3.81 -18.83 -4.55
C GLN A 52 3.97 -20.00 -3.56
N LYS A 53 2.85 -20.65 -3.19
CA LYS A 53 2.89 -21.83 -2.32
C LYS A 53 3.60 -23.01 -2.99
N GLU A 54 3.39 -23.19 -4.29
CA GLU A 54 4.08 -24.22 -5.08
C GLU A 54 5.59 -23.95 -5.16
N ALA A 55 5.99 -22.70 -5.41
CA ALA A 55 7.39 -22.28 -5.45
C ALA A 55 8.11 -22.59 -4.13
N VAL A 56 7.51 -22.25 -2.98
CA VAL A 56 8.05 -22.59 -1.65
C VAL A 56 8.21 -24.09 -1.46
N ASN A 57 7.25 -24.89 -1.93
CA ASN A 57 7.32 -26.35 -1.87
C ASN A 57 8.44 -26.90 -2.77
N LEU A 58 8.57 -26.39 -4.01
CA LEU A 58 9.61 -26.79 -4.94
C LEU A 58 11.02 -26.40 -4.46
N GLU A 59 11.14 -25.23 -3.83
CA GLU A 59 12.37 -24.75 -3.21
C GLU A 59 12.78 -25.66 -2.04
N HIS A 60 11.83 -26.06 -1.19
CA HIS A 60 12.09 -27.01 -0.10
C HIS A 60 12.68 -28.33 -0.60
N TYR A 61 12.23 -28.81 -1.77
CA TYR A 61 12.77 -30.01 -2.42
C TYR A 61 13.95 -29.74 -3.37
N GLN A 62 14.52 -28.53 -3.36
CA GLN A 62 15.69 -28.14 -4.17
C GLN A 62 15.47 -28.32 -5.69
N LYS A 63 14.23 -28.22 -6.17
CA LYS A 63 13.86 -28.34 -7.59
C LYS A 63 13.98 -26.99 -8.32
N PHE A 64 15.17 -26.40 -8.31
CA PHE A 64 15.39 -25.02 -8.76
C PHE A 64 14.92 -24.73 -10.20
N GLY A 65 15.01 -25.69 -11.12
CA GLY A 65 14.49 -25.52 -12.49
C GLY A 65 12.97 -25.33 -12.53
N ALA A 66 12.24 -26.03 -11.67
CA ALA A 66 10.79 -25.90 -11.55
C ALA A 66 10.40 -24.63 -10.76
N VAL A 67 11.16 -24.27 -9.71
CA VAL A 67 10.98 -23.00 -8.98
C VAL A 67 10.99 -21.83 -9.96
N LYS A 68 12.00 -21.76 -10.84
CA LYS A 68 12.12 -20.70 -11.83
C LYS A 68 10.91 -20.62 -12.77
N GLN A 69 10.40 -21.78 -13.24
CA GLN A 69 9.20 -21.80 -14.09
C GLN A 69 7.96 -21.28 -13.35
N THR A 70 7.83 -21.59 -12.07
CA THR A 70 6.75 -21.09 -11.23
C THR A 70 6.88 -19.58 -10.99
N GLU A 71 8.09 -19.07 -10.76
CA GLU A 71 8.39 -17.63 -10.64
C GLU A 71 8.07 -16.88 -11.94
N ASP A 72 8.50 -17.39 -13.10
CA ASP A 72 8.18 -16.81 -14.40
C ASP A 72 6.64 -16.72 -14.61
N GLY A 73 5.89 -17.71 -14.12
CA GLY A 73 4.43 -17.71 -14.15
C GLY A 73 3.79 -16.67 -13.20
N ILE A 74 4.37 -16.46 -12.02
CA ILE A 74 3.97 -15.41 -11.09
C ILE A 74 4.19 -14.03 -11.72
N ASP A 75 5.35 -13.82 -12.34
CA ASP A 75 5.70 -12.56 -12.98
C ASP A 75 4.76 -12.24 -14.15
N ALA A 76 4.44 -13.23 -14.99
CA ALA A 76 3.49 -13.07 -16.08
C ALA A 76 2.08 -12.70 -15.59
N LEU A 77 1.58 -13.36 -14.54
CA LEU A 77 0.28 -13.03 -13.95
C LEU A 77 0.28 -11.66 -13.29
N THR A 78 1.37 -11.30 -12.61
CA THR A 78 1.52 -10.00 -11.95
C THR A 78 1.51 -8.88 -12.98
N ALA A 79 2.25 -9.03 -14.08
CA ALA A 79 2.25 -8.08 -15.19
C ALA A 79 0.84 -7.92 -15.79
N GLU A 80 0.10 -9.02 -15.97
CA GLU A 80 -1.26 -8.96 -16.50
C GLU A 80 -2.21 -8.18 -15.55
N ILE A 81 -2.09 -8.39 -14.23
CA ILE A 81 -2.87 -7.65 -13.22
C ILE A 81 -2.49 -6.16 -13.24
N ASP A 82 -1.21 -5.84 -13.33
CA ASP A 82 -0.69 -4.47 -13.30
C ASP A 82 -1.12 -3.63 -14.50
N HIS A 83 -1.41 -4.28 -15.63
CA HIS A 83 -1.97 -3.62 -16.81
C HIS A 83 -3.48 -3.37 -16.72
N LEU A 84 -4.19 -3.88 -15.71
CA LEU A 84 -5.62 -3.63 -15.56
C LEU A 84 -5.87 -2.17 -15.14
N PRO A 85 -6.77 -1.44 -15.81
CA PRO A 85 -7.05 -0.04 -15.49
C PRO A 85 -7.43 0.20 -14.02
N ILE A 86 -8.18 -0.74 -13.44
CA ILE A 86 -8.58 -0.69 -12.03
C ILE A 86 -7.41 -0.79 -11.05
N VAL A 87 -6.36 -1.54 -11.41
CA VAL A 87 -5.15 -1.70 -10.59
C VAL A 87 -4.28 -0.46 -10.75
N GLN A 88 -4.18 0.09 -11.94
CA GLN A 88 -3.49 1.35 -12.18
C GLN A 88 -4.13 2.52 -11.41
N GLU A 89 -5.46 2.61 -11.42
CA GLU A 89 -6.21 3.60 -10.62
C GLU A 89 -5.94 3.41 -9.12
N PHE A 90 -5.94 2.17 -8.63
CA PHE A 90 -5.64 1.87 -7.24
C PHE A 90 -4.20 2.24 -6.86
N ARG A 91 -3.20 1.90 -7.68
CA ARG A 91 -1.79 2.28 -7.45
C ARG A 91 -1.61 3.80 -7.43
N ARG A 92 -2.21 4.52 -8.38
CA ARG A 92 -2.20 5.98 -8.38
C ARG A 92 -2.83 6.56 -7.10
N SER A 93 -3.95 6.00 -6.66
CA SER A 93 -4.59 6.44 -5.41
C SER A 93 -3.72 6.20 -4.17
N GLN A 94 -2.90 5.15 -4.17
CA GLN A 94 -1.91 4.90 -3.11
C GLN A 94 -0.79 5.92 -3.13
N GLU A 95 -0.27 6.25 -4.31
CA GLU A 95 0.77 7.27 -4.49
C GLU A 95 0.28 8.63 -3.96
N GLU A 96 -0.91 9.07 -4.38
CA GLU A 96 -1.49 10.35 -3.92
C GLU A 96 -1.72 10.37 -2.39
N ALA A 97 -2.20 9.27 -1.80
CA ALA A 97 -2.36 9.16 -0.35
C ALA A 97 -1.01 9.16 0.38
N ASN A 98 0.01 8.48 -0.17
CA ASN A 98 1.36 8.44 0.40
C ASN A 98 2.04 9.81 0.33
N ASP A 99 1.91 10.54 -0.77
CA ASP A 99 2.47 11.88 -0.94
C ASP A 99 1.90 12.84 0.11
N LEU A 100 0.59 12.76 0.38
CA LEU A 100 -0.05 13.52 1.45
C LEU A 100 0.54 13.20 2.82
N LEU A 101 0.68 11.91 3.15
CA LEU A 101 1.26 11.47 4.43
C LEU A 101 2.73 11.89 4.56
N GLN A 102 3.51 11.81 3.48
CA GLN A 102 4.90 12.25 3.45
C GLN A 102 5.02 13.76 3.64
N ALA A 103 4.18 14.57 2.98
CA ALA A 103 4.19 16.03 3.14
C ALA A 103 3.92 16.44 4.60
N ILE A 104 2.93 15.81 5.25
CA ILE A 104 2.61 16.07 6.66
C ILE A 104 3.76 15.66 7.56
N THR A 105 4.35 14.49 7.31
CA THR A 105 5.48 13.99 8.10
C THR A 105 6.67 14.92 7.97
N HIS A 106 6.97 15.39 6.75
CA HIS A 106 8.03 16.33 6.48
C HIS A 106 7.81 17.66 7.23
N GLU A 107 6.61 18.23 7.19
CA GLU A 107 6.29 19.47 7.90
C GLU A 107 6.44 19.34 9.42
N ILE A 108 6.00 18.22 10.00
CA ILE A 108 6.16 17.96 11.43
C ILE A 108 7.65 17.83 11.78
N SER A 109 8.39 16.99 11.05
CA SER A 109 9.82 16.75 11.29
C SER A 109 10.67 18.00 11.09
N TYR A 110 10.41 18.80 10.04
CA TYR A 110 11.11 20.03 9.76
C TYR A 110 10.89 21.07 10.87
N LYS A 111 9.65 21.27 11.32
CA LYS A 111 9.36 22.23 12.40
C LYS A 111 9.96 21.83 13.74
N VAL A 112 9.94 20.54 14.09
CA VAL A 112 10.55 20.07 15.34
C VAL A 112 12.08 20.22 15.27
N THR A 113 12.71 19.79 14.19
CA THR A 113 14.18 19.83 14.04
C THR A 113 14.70 21.27 13.99
N SER A 114 14.04 22.16 13.24
CA SER A 114 14.44 23.57 13.13
C SER A 114 14.27 24.37 14.43
N GLN A 115 13.33 23.98 15.30
CA GLN A 115 13.18 24.59 16.63
C GLN A 115 14.18 24.06 17.66
N LEU A 116 14.75 22.87 17.46
CA LEU A 116 15.82 22.33 18.31
C LEU A 116 17.21 22.92 18.00
N GLN A 117 17.38 23.45 16.78
CA GLN A 117 18.64 24.03 16.30
C GLN A 117 18.73 25.57 16.51
N LYS A 118 17.70 26.19 17.07
CA LYS A 118 17.69 27.59 17.52
C LYS A 118 17.91 27.67 19.01
#